data_AF-A0A838KSE5-F1
#
_entry.id   AF-A0A838KSE5-F1
#
_cell.length_a   1.000
_cell.length_b   1.000
_cell.length_c   1.000
_cell.angle_alpha   90.00
_cell.angle_beta   90.00
_cell.angle_gamma   90.00
#
_symmetry.space_group_name_H-M   'P 1'
#
loop_
_entity.id
_entity.type
_entity.pdbx_description
1 polymer ?
#
loop_
_entity_poly.entity_id
_entity_poly.type
_entity_poly.pdbx_seq_one_letter_code
_entity_poly.pdbx_strand_id
1 'polypeptide(L)' 'FQKGLDLGVNGTPTFFINGKMLVGLQPVGVFEDAIEEARREAEGG' A
#
# COMPACT_ATOMS: atom_id res chain seq x y z
N PHE A 1 -17.36 -2.11 -3.28
CA PHE A 1 -17.62 -1.57 -1.93
C PHE A 1 -17.32 -2.62 -0.85
N GLN A 2 -18.08 -3.72 -0.77
CA GLN A 2 -17.89 -4.77 0.26
C GLN A 2 -16.45 -5.26 0.40
N LYS A 3 -15.81 -5.65 -0.71
CA LYS A 3 -14.42 -6.10 -0.71
C LYS A 3 -13.43 -5.08 -0.13
N GLY A 4 -13.68 -3.78 -0.27
CA GLY A 4 -12.85 -2.75 0.34
C GLY A 4 -12.99 -2.75 1.86
N LEU A 5 -14.24 -2.79 2.36
CA LEU A 5 -14.52 -2.90 3.80
C LEU A 5 -13.94 -4.17 4.41
N ASP A 6 -14.05 -5.31 3.72
CA ASP A 6 -13.49 -6.60 4.15
C ASP A 6 -11.97 -6.54 4.27
N LEU A 7 -11.32 -5.71 3.44
CA LEU A 7 -9.87 -5.44 3.47
C LEU A 7 -9.50 -4.29 4.42
N GLY A 8 -10.45 -3.71 5.17
CA GLY A 8 -10.20 -2.62 6.12
C GLY A 8 -10.11 -1.22 5.49
N VAL A 9 -10.49 -1.05 4.21
CA VAL A 9 -10.51 0.26 3.56
C VAL A 9 -11.60 1.14 4.19
N ASN A 10 -11.17 2.18 4.90
CA ASN A 10 -12.04 3.13 5.61
C ASN A 10 -11.97 4.56 5.04
N GLY A 11 -11.16 4.80 4.00
CA GLY A 11 -10.97 6.10 3.38
C GLY A 11 -10.43 6.00 1.96
N THR A 12 -10.50 7.11 1.21
CA THR A 12 -10.03 7.19 -0.18
C THR A 12 -9.01 8.31 -0.36
N PRO A 13 -7.99 8.14 -1.23
CA PRO A 13 -7.62 6.87 -1.86
C PRO A 13 -6.96 5.92 -0.84
N THR A 14 -7.06 4.62 -1.07
CA THR A 14 -6.31 3.59 -0.33
C THR A 14 -5.63 2.68 -1.35
N PHE A 15 -4.33 2.43 -1.14
CA PHE A 15 -3.49 1.60 -1.98
C PHE A 15 -3.01 0.38 -1.19
N PHE A 16 -2.73 -0.71 -1.92
CA PHE A 16 -2.06 -1.88 -1.39
C PHE A 16 -0.81 -2.15 -2.22
N ILE A 17 0.35 -2.23 -1.58
CA ILE A 17 1.63 -2.54 -2.22
C ILE A 17 2.15 -3.83 -1.56
N ASN A 18 2.14 -4.94 -2.30
CA ASN A 18 2.46 -6.29 -1.80
C ASN A 18 1.80 -6.65 -0.45
N GLY A 19 0.53 -6.25 -0.27
CA GLY A 19 -0.24 -6.53 0.95
C GLY A 19 -0.10 -5.49 2.07
N LYS A 20 0.82 -4.53 1.94
CA LYS A 20 0.93 -3.38 2.85
C LYS A 20 -0.04 -2.28 2.44
N MET A 21 -0.81 -1.76 3.40
CA MET A 21 -1.85 -0.76 3.16
C MET A 21 -1.30 0.67 3.31
N LEU A 22 -1.63 1.52 2.35
CA LEU A 22 -1.31 2.95 2.31
C LEU A 22 -2.58 3.77 2.17
N VAL A 23 -2.91 4.54 3.21
CA VAL A 23 -4.20 5.22 3.33
C VAL A 23 -4.04 6.73 3.12
N GLY A 24 -4.91 7.31 2.30
CA GLY A 24 -4.99 8.74 2.04
C GLY A 24 -4.09 9.22 0.89
N LEU A 25 -4.16 10.53 0.64
CA LEU A 25 -3.31 11.22 -0.33
C LEU A 25 -1.91 11.41 0.26
N GLN A 26 -1.04 10.42 0.04
CA GLN A 26 0.34 10.45 0.53
C GLN A 26 1.27 11.16 -0.47
N PRO A 27 2.41 11.72 -0.01
CA PRO A 27 3.47 12.21 -0.89
C PRO A 27 4.08 11.11 -1.76
N VAL A 28 4.63 11.48 -2.92
CA VAL A 28 5.25 10.54 -3.88
C VAL A 28 6.36 9.69 -3.23
N GLY A 29 7.21 10.29 -2.40
CA GLY A 29 8.31 9.56 -1.74
C GLY A 29 7.84 8.40 -0.87
N VAL A 30 6.63 8.49 -0.29
CA VAL A 30 6.05 7.37 0.49
C VAL A 30 5.74 6.17 -0.42
N PHE A 31 5.31 6.42 -1.65
CA PHE A 31 5.09 5.35 -2.62
C PHE A 31 6.41 4.76 -3.12
N GLU A 32 7.41 5.61 -3.38
CA GLU A 32 8.76 5.16 -3.78
C GLU A 32 9.36 4.23 -2.74
N ASP A 33 9.34 4.63 -1.46
CA ASP A 33 9.85 3.83 -0.35
C ASP A 33 9.11 2.50 -0.22
N ALA A 34 7.77 2.52 -0.29
CA ALA A 34 6.96 1.30 -0.16
C ALA A 34 7.17 0.32 -1.33
N ILE A 35 7.38 0.81 -2.55
CA ILE A 35 7.67 -0.01 -3.73
C ILE A 35 9.08 -0.60 -3.63
N GLU A 36 10.06 0.20 -3.21
CA GLU A 36 11.44 -0.27 -3.05
C GLU A 36 11.56 -1.32 -1.94
N GLU A 37 10.84 -1.13 -0.83
CA GLU A 37 10.75 -2.13 0.23
C GLU A 37 10.13 -3.43 -0.30
N ALA A 38 9.02 -3.33 -1.03
CA ALA A 38 8.35 -4.47 -1.64
C ALA A 38 9.24 -5.22 -2.66
N ARG A 39 10.08 -4.49 -3.40
CA ARG A 39 11.09 -5.06 -4.31
C ARG A 39 12.16 -5.84 -3.56
N ARG A 40 12.76 -5.23 -2.52
CA ARG A 40 13.79 -5.88 -1.70
C ARG A 40 13.28 -7.17 -1.05
N GLU A 41 12.06 -7.15 -0.52
CA GLU A 41 11.42 -8.34 0.06
C GLU A 41 11.25 -9.47 -0.96
N ALA A 42 10.87 -9.13 -2.21
CA ALA A 42 10.72 -10.10 -3.28
C ALA A 42 12.05 -10.72 -3.74
N GLU A 43 13.17 -9.99 -3.57
CA GLU A 43 14.51 -10.44 -3.93
C GLU A 43 15.20 -11.27 -2.82
N GLY A 44 14.53 -11.51 -1.70
CA GLY A 44 15.03 -12.37 -0.62
C GLY A 44 15.58 -11.64 0.61
N GLY A 45 15.48 -10.31 0.66
CA GLY A 45 15.94 -9.48 1.78
C GLY A 45 17.41 -9.12 1.72
#